data_AF-A0A5P8NCB7-F1
#
_entry.id   AF-A0A5P8NCB7-F1
#
_cell.length_a   1.000
_cell.length_b   1.000
_cell.length_c   1.000
_cell.angle_alpha   90.00
_cell.angle_beta   90.00
_cell.angle_gamma   90.00
#
_symmetry.space_group_name_H-M   'P 1'
#
loop_
_entity.id
_entity.type
_entity.pdbx_description
1 polymer ?
#
loop_
_entity_poly.entity_id
_entity_poly.type
_entity_poly.pdbx_seq_one_letter_code
_entity_poly.pdbx_strand_id
1 'polypeptide(L)' 'MKALKDLKLQEFSKLQGLSEKDLNTEKIVSAKKLFTLTMKLRVGELKQTHLIKFLRRYIAKLNTITATK' A
#
# COMPACT_ATOMS: atom_id res chain seq x y z
N MET A 1 -1.28 8.16 12.52
CA MET A 1 -2.51 8.54 11.78
C MET A 1 -2.33 9.58 10.66
N LYS A 2 -1.18 10.25 10.47
CA LYS A 2 -0.97 11.17 9.33
C LYS A 2 -0.71 10.46 7.99
N ALA A 3 0.21 9.50 7.96
CA ALA A 3 0.61 8.80 6.73
C ALA A 3 -0.47 7.91 6.09
N LEU A 4 -1.42 7.36 6.86
CA LEU A 4 -2.55 6.59 6.29
C LEU A 4 -3.51 7.47 5.48
N LYS A 5 -3.72 8.72 5.93
CA LYS A 5 -4.53 9.70 5.21
C LYS A 5 -3.85 10.17 3.92
N ASP A 6 -2.54 10.40 3.97
CA ASP A 6 -1.78 10.89 2.80
C ASP A 6 -1.73 9.87 1.66
N LEU A 7 -1.72 8.56 1.97
CA LEU A 7 -1.72 7.50 0.95
C LEU A 7 -3.11 6.90 0.64
N LYS A 8 -4.15 7.32 1.36
CA LYS A 8 -5.52 6.75 1.32
C LYS A 8 -5.51 5.22 1.44
N LEU A 9 -4.78 4.69 2.43
CA LEU A 9 -4.72 3.24 2.65
C LEU A 9 -5.93 2.77 3.47
N GLN A 10 -6.51 1.62 3.10
CA GLN A 10 -7.59 1.01 3.87
C GLN A 10 -7.06 0.51 5.22
N GLU A 11 -7.93 0.48 6.22
CA GLU A 11 -7.61 -0.13 7.51
C GLU A 11 -7.65 -1.65 7.41
N PHE A 12 -6.88 -2.33 8.27
CA PHE A 12 -6.75 -3.78 8.25
C PHE A 12 -8.09 -4.52 8.43
N SER A 13 -8.96 -3.98 9.29
CA SER A 13 -10.33 -4.49 9.50
C SER A 13 -11.15 -4.49 8.21
N LYS A 14 -11.04 -3.44 7.40
CA LYS A 14 -11.76 -3.32 6.12
C LYS A 14 -11.20 -4.28 5.07
N LEU A 15 -9.90 -4.56 5.10
CA LEU A 15 -9.27 -5.48 4.16
C LEU A 15 -9.73 -6.93 4.33
N GLN A 16 -10.06 -7.37 5.55
CA GLN A 16 -10.55 -8.73 5.78
C GLN A 16 -11.92 -8.98 5.13
N GLY A 17 -12.77 -7.94 5.07
CA GLY A 17 -14.11 -8.02 4.49
C GLY A 17 -14.17 -7.92 2.96
N LEU A 18 -13.07 -7.59 2.28
CA LEU A 18 -13.03 -7.43 0.82
C LEU A 18 -13.00 -8.77 0.08
N SER A 19 -13.58 -8.84 -1.12
CA SER A 19 -13.47 -10.00 -2.01
C SER A 19 -12.02 -10.20 -2.49
N GLU A 20 -11.65 -11.41 -2.91
CA GLU A 20 -10.33 -11.69 -3.50
C GLU A 20 -10.02 -10.77 -4.69
N LYS A 21 -11.03 -10.50 -5.52
CA LYS A 21 -10.91 -9.58 -6.66
C LYS A 21 -10.52 -8.18 -6.20
N ASP A 22 -11.16 -7.70 -5.14
CA ASP A 22 -10.91 -6.35 -4.60
C ASP A 22 -9.57 -6.27 -3.85
N LEU A 23 -9.16 -7.35 -3.19
CA LEU A 23 -7.82 -7.45 -2.61
C LEU A 23 -6.74 -7.38 -3.69
N ASN A 24 -6.96 -8.02 -4.83
CA ASN A 24 -6.02 -8.02 -5.94
C ASN A 24 -5.96 -6.65 -6.65
N THR A 25 -7.11 -5.99 -6.85
CA THR A 25 -7.11 -4.62 -7.39
C THR A 25 -6.36 -3.66 -6.47
N GLU A 26 -6.56 -3.74 -5.16
CA GLU A 26 -5.83 -2.90 -4.21
C GLU A 26 -4.33 -3.18 -4.15
N LYS A 27 -3.94 -4.45 -4.33
CA LYS A 27 -2.53 -4.84 -4.46
C LYS A 27 -1.89 -4.18 -5.68
N ILE A 28 -2.57 -4.19 -6.83
CA ILE A 28 -2.08 -3.57 -8.07
C ILE A 28 -1.95 -2.05 -7.90
N VAL A 29 -2.97 -1.40 -7.34
CA VAL A 29 -2.96 0.06 -7.07
C VAL A 29 -1.82 0.43 -6.14
N SER A 30 -1.64 -0.32 -5.06
CA SER A 30 -0.57 -0.11 -4.08
C SER A 30 0.82 -0.32 -4.68
N ALA A 31 0.99 -1.29 -5.57
CA ALA A 31 2.24 -1.54 -6.29
C ALA A 31 2.59 -0.39 -7.24
N LYS A 32 1.61 0.14 -7.99
CA LYS A 32 1.79 1.34 -8.84
C LYS A 32 2.20 2.57 -8.03
N LYS A 33 1.55 2.80 -6.88
CA LYS A 33 1.94 3.87 -5.94
C LYS A 33 3.36 3.67 -5.42
N LEU A 34 3.76 2.43 -5.09
CA LEU A 34 5.12 2.15 -4.65
C LEU A 34 6.16 2.48 -5.73
N PHE A 35 5.87 2.11 -6.98
CA PHE A 35 6.75 2.41 -8.12
C PHE A 35 6.95 3.91 -8.28
N THR A 36 5.86 4.68 -8.34
CA THR A 36 5.93 6.14 -8.49
C THR A 36 6.70 6.81 -7.35
N LEU A 37 6.47 6.44 -6.09
CA LEU A 37 7.24 6.97 -4.96
C LEU A 37 8.71 6.57 -5.01
N THR A 38 9.02 5.35 -5.49
CA THR A 38 10.40 4.91 -5.65
C THR A 38 11.12 5.72 -6.73
N MET A 39 10.44 6.04 -7.84
CA MET A 39 11.00 6.93 -8.88
C MET A 39 11.22 8.34 -8.35
N LYS A 40 10.24 8.92 -7.63
CA LYS A 40 10.40 10.23 -6.99
C LYS A 40 11.54 10.26 -5.97
N LEU A 41 11.78 9.16 -5.25
CA LEU A 41 12.93 9.04 -4.36
C LEU A 41 14.25 9.06 -5.13
N ARG A 42 14.33 8.36 -6.26
CA ARG A 42 15.55 8.32 -7.09
C ARG A 42 15.91 9.69 -7.67
N VAL A 43 14.92 10.48 -8.05
CA VAL A 43 15.11 11.85 -8.57
C VAL A 43 15.34 12.87 -7.42
N GLY A 44 15.20 12.45 -6.16
CA GLY A 44 15.41 13.31 -4.99
C GLY A 44 14.21 14.20 -4.63
N GLU A 45 13.08 14.04 -5.32
CA GLU A 45 11.86 14.83 -5.10
C GLU A 45 11.05 14.35 -3.88
N LEU A 46 11.28 13.12 -3.42
CA LEU A 46 10.54 12.54 -2.30
C LEU A 46 11.16 12.93 -0.94
N LYS A 47 10.61 13.98 -0.33
CA LYS A 47 10.98 14.40 1.04
C LYS A 47 10.54 13.39 2.12
N GLN A 48 9.43 12.69 1.92
CA GLN A 48 8.85 11.77 2.90
C GLN A 48 9.12 10.30 2.54
N THR A 49 10.31 9.80 2.89
CA THR A 49 10.76 8.45 2.53
C THR A 49 10.02 7.32 3.25
N HIS A 50 9.45 7.61 4.43
CA HIS A 50 8.69 6.65 5.24
C HIS A 50 7.42 6.15 4.52
N LEU A 51 6.87 6.91 3.57
CA LEU A 51 5.71 6.51 2.77
C LEU A 51 5.96 5.21 1.99
N ILE A 52 7.19 4.98 1.52
CA ILE A 52 7.59 3.74 0.85
C ILE A 52 7.53 2.56 1.83
N LYS A 53 8.02 2.75 3.06
CA LYS A 53 7.97 1.73 4.12
C LYS A 53 6.52 1.38 4.47
N PHE A 54 5.64 2.37 4.53
CA PHE A 54 4.20 2.14 4.76
C PHE A 54 3.57 1.33 3.62
N LEU A 55 3.83 1.66 2.36
CA LEU A 55 3.30 0.90 1.22
C LEU A 55 3.81 -0.55 1.20
N ARG A 56 5.10 -0.78 1.45
CA ARG A 56 5.66 -2.14 1.53
C ARG A 56 4.96 -2.98 2.60
N ARG A 57 4.75 -2.41 3.78
CA ARG A 57 4.02 -3.07 4.88
C ARG A 57 2.56 -3.32 4.53
N TYR A 58 1.92 -2.39 3.83
CA TYR A 58 0.54 -2.55 3.39
C TYR A 58 0.37 -3.69 2.38
N ILE A 59 1.25 -3.77 1.38
CA ILE A 59 1.27 -4.87 0.41
C ILE A 59 1.52 -6.21 1.09
N ALA A 60 2.44 -6.26 2.08
CA ALA A 60 2.67 -7.46 2.85
C ALA A 60 1.40 -7.92 3.60
N LYS A 61 0.67 -6.99 4.24
CA LYS A 61 -0.61 -7.29 4.89
C LYS A 61 -1.65 -7.82 3.91
N LEU A 62 -1.77 -7.23 2.72
CA LEU A 62 -2.67 -7.72 1.67
C LEU A 62 -2.33 -9.17 1.30
N ASN A 63 -1.05 -9.47 1.07
CA ASN A 63 -0.60 -10.82 0.75
C ASN A 63 -0.92 -11.82 1.88
N THR A 64 -0.74 -11.42 3.15
CA THR A 64 -1.09 -12.28 4.29
C THR A 64 -2.59 -12.57 4.32
N ILE A 65 -3.45 -11.56 4.12
CA ILE A 65 -4.89 -11.76 4.09
C ILE A 65 -5.29 -12.68 2.93
N THR A 66 -4.72 -12.47 1.75
CA THR A 66 -4.97 -13.33 0.58
C THR A 66 -4.49 -14.77 0.79
N ALA A 67 -3.38 -14.99 1.49
CA ALA A 67 -2.86 -16.33 1.76
C ALA A 67 -3.62 -17.07 2.90
N THR A 68 -4.34 -16.32 3.74
CA THR A 68 -5.10 -16.88 4.87
C THR A 68 -6.57 -17.14 4.52
N LYS A 69 -7.07 -16.50 3.45
CA LYS A 69 -8.37 -16.81 2.86
C LYS A 69 -8.29 -18.08 2.03
#